data_AF-I4W8V8-F1
#
_entry.id   AF-I4W8V8-F1
#
_cell.length_a   1.000
_cell.length_b   1.000
_cell.length_c   1.000
_cell.angle_alpha   90.00
_cell.angle_beta   90.00
_cell.angle_gamma   90.00
#
_symmetry.space_group_name_H-M   'P 1'
#
loop_
_entity.id
_entity.type
_entity.pdbx_description
1 polymer ?
#
loop_
_entity_poly.entity_id
_entity_poly.type
_entity_poly.pdbx_seq_one_letter_code
_entity_poly.pdbx_strand_id
1 'polypeptide(L)'
;AGAALALLSTLSGIGLLAVSGHFITRMALVGAGGAAINYYTPAALIRLFAILRTGGRYAERLVTHEATLRVLARLRTWLFGCLVPLAPARLGGMRSAELFSRLRADVDALEHAYLGMLVPLAVAAGTTLAVLATVLCWLPVLVLPLALLVVAGGVLLPRWTMRQGGAPGASVVACTESLRVLAADGVRGRAELALYGAEAAHAARIVAVAEQLQGARRRIDRLQAMGSA
;
A
#
# COMPACT_ATOMS: atom_id res chain seq x y z
N ALA A 1 13.95 9.45 8.82
CA ALA A 1 13.32 10.78 8.62
C ALA A 1 11.84 10.66 8.23
N GLY A 2 11.49 10.07 7.08
CA GLY A 2 10.09 9.95 6.63
C GLY A 2 9.14 9.29 7.66
N ALA A 3 9.52 8.15 8.23
CA ALA A 3 8.73 7.47 9.27
C ALA A 3 8.49 8.33 10.53
N ALA A 4 9.47 9.15 10.94
CA ALA A 4 9.30 10.04 12.09
C ALA A 4 8.34 11.19 11.79
N LEU A 5 8.36 11.73 10.57
CA LEU A 5 7.40 12.75 10.12
C LEU A 5 5.99 12.18 10.00
N ALA A 6 5.86 10.94 9.52
CA ALA A 6 4.61 10.21 9.47
C ALA A 6 4.02 9.98 10.88
N LEU A 7 4.85 9.54 11.83
CA LEU A 7 4.49 9.42 13.25
C LEU A 7 4.04 10.76 13.84
N LEU A 8 4.79 11.83 13.61
CA LEU A 8 4.44 13.17 14.10
C LEU A 8 3.10 13.65 13.54
N SER A 9 2.87 13.47 12.23
CA SER A 9 1.64 13.88 11.55
C SER A 9 0.42 13.11 12.06
N THR A 10 0.57 11.79 12.24
CA THR A 10 -0.50 10.92 12.75
C THR A 10 -0.83 11.22 14.21
N LEU A 11 0.18 11.36 15.07
CA LEU A 11 0.00 11.78 16.46
C LEU A 11 -0.62 13.18 16.56
N SER A 12 -0.24 14.11 15.71
CA SER A 12 -0.84 15.45 15.66
C SER A 12 -2.32 15.38 15.27
N GLY A 13 -2.69 14.49 14.35
CA GLY A 13 -4.08 14.25 13.98
C GLY A 13 -4.91 13.68 15.13
N ILE A 14 -4.36 12.74 15.91
CA ILE A 14 -4.99 12.17 17.10
C ILE A 14 -5.12 13.24 18.19
N GLY A 15 -4.05 14.00 18.45
CA GLY A 15 -4.04 15.10 19.40
C GLY A 15 -5.07 16.18 19.07
N LEU A 16 -5.22 16.53 17.78
CA LEU A 16 -6.26 17.46 17.34
C LEU A 16 -7.65 16.96 17.71
N LEU A 17 -7.97 15.70 17.43
CA LEU A 17 -9.28 15.11 17.77
C LEU A 17 -9.49 15.06 19.28
N ALA A 18 -8.46 14.67 20.04
CA ALA A 18 -8.52 14.61 21.51
C ALA A 18 -8.77 15.98 22.14
N VAL A 19 -8.01 17.01 21.73
CA VAL A 19 -8.18 18.38 22.23
C VAL A 19 -9.53 18.94 21.81
N SER A 20 -9.97 18.69 20.57
CA SER A 20 -11.28 19.15 20.08
C SER A 20 -12.42 18.52 20.87
N GLY A 21 -12.38 17.21 21.12
CA GLY A 21 -13.37 16.52 21.94
C GLY A 21 -13.42 17.06 23.37
N HIS A 22 -12.25 17.18 24.02
CA HIS A 22 -12.16 17.76 25.36
C HIS A 22 -12.71 19.19 25.42
N PHE A 23 -12.40 20.02 24.42
CA PHE A 23 -12.88 21.39 24.33
C PHE A 23 -14.41 21.45 24.19
N ILE A 24 -15.00 20.67 23.29
CA ILE A 24 -16.45 20.62 23.07
C ILE A 24 -17.17 20.19 24.35
N THR A 25 -16.71 19.10 25.00
CA THR A 25 -17.32 18.61 26.24
C THR A 25 -17.20 19.63 27.37
N ARG A 26 -16.05 20.30 27.52
CA ARG A 26 -15.89 21.36 28.52
C ARG A 26 -16.76 22.57 28.27
N MET A 27 -16.86 23.02 27.01
CA MET A 27 -17.72 24.14 26.65
C MET A 27 -19.19 23.84 26.98
N ALA A 28 -19.65 22.61 26.71
CA ALA A 28 -21.01 22.19 27.04
C ALA A 28 -21.28 22.23 28.55
N LEU A 29 -20.36 21.66 29.35
CA LEU A 29 -20.51 21.61 30.81
C LEU A 29 -20.45 23.01 31.46
N VAL A 30 -19.48 23.84 31.06
CA VAL A 30 -19.30 25.18 31.62
C VAL A 30 -20.40 26.13 31.16
N GLY A 31 -20.83 26.02 29.90
CA GLY A 31 -21.94 26.81 29.35
C GLY A 31 -23.25 26.55 30.07
N ALA A 32 -23.54 25.28 30.44
CA ALA A 32 -24.70 24.94 31.25
C ALA A 32 -24.65 25.54 32.67
N GLY A 33 -23.45 25.74 33.22
CA GLY A 33 -23.22 26.35 34.53
C GLY A 33 -23.08 27.87 34.54
N GLY A 34 -23.16 28.54 33.38
CA GLY A 34 -23.08 30.01 33.27
C GLY A 34 -21.71 30.62 33.60
N ALA A 35 -20.65 29.83 33.71
CA ALA A 35 -19.30 30.31 34.01
C ALA A 35 -18.50 30.63 32.74
N ALA A 36 -17.50 31.50 32.85
CA ALA A 36 -16.60 31.81 31.75
C ALA A 36 -15.49 30.74 31.61
N ILE A 37 -15.12 30.41 30.38
CA ILE A 37 -14.05 29.45 30.06
C ILE A 37 -13.04 30.08 29.09
N ASN A 38 -11.76 29.81 29.33
CA ASN A 38 -10.70 30.25 28.43
C ASN A 38 -10.71 29.41 27.14
N TYR A 39 -11.18 30.02 26.05
CA TYR A 39 -11.21 29.39 24.72
C TYR A 39 -9.90 29.56 23.94
N TYR A 40 -9.03 30.50 24.32
CA TYR A 40 -7.81 30.82 23.59
C TYR A 40 -6.79 29.68 23.62
N THR A 41 -6.58 29.06 24.78
CA THR A 41 -5.63 27.95 24.94
C THR A 41 -6.00 26.72 24.08
N PRO A 42 -7.22 26.16 24.16
CA PRO A 42 -7.59 25.03 23.30
C PRO A 42 -7.62 25.41 21.82
N ALA A 43 -8.05 26.63 21.46
CA ALA A 43 -8.00 27.10 20.08
C ALA A 43 -6.57 27.18 19.51
N ALA A 44 -5.60 27.64 20.32
CA ALA A 44 -4.19 27.68 19.93
C ALA A 44 -3.62 26.27 19.73
N LEU A 45 -3.92 25.33 20.63
CA LEU A 45 -3.50 23.93 20.51
C LEU A 45 -4.08 23.25 19.27
N ILE A 46 -5.38 23.45 18.98
CA ILE A 46 -6.01 22.90 17.78
C ILE A 46 -5.32 23.42 16.51
N ARG A 47 -5.03 24.72 16.43
CA ARG A 47 -4.30 25.30 15.30
C ARG A 47 -2.88 24.74 15.18
N LEU A 48 -2.16 24.63 16.30
CA LEU A 48 -0.83 24.04 16.33
C LEU A 48 -0.85 22.61 15.77
N PHE A 49 -1.74 21.75 16.26
CA PHE A 49 -1.87 20.38 15.78
C PHE A 49 -2.31 20.31 14.31
N ALA A 50 -3.16 21.21 13.84
CA ALA A 50 -3.57 21.28 12.44
C ALA A 50 -2.38 21.62 11.52
N ILE A 51 -1.54 22.56 11.93
CA ILE A 51 -0.33 22.95 11.20
C ILE A 51 0.70 21.81 11.23
N LEU A 52 0.97 21.22 12.40
CA LEU A 52 1.90 20.09 12.51
C LEU A 52 1.45 18.89 11.68
N ARG A 53 0.16 18.56 11.69
CA ARG A 53 -0.40 17.49 10.86
C ARG A 53 -0.18 17.77 9.37
N THR A 54 -0.52 18.97 8.92
CA THR A 54 -0.47 19.32 7.49
C THR A 54 0.97 19.45 7.01
N GLY A 55 1.80 20.19 7.75
CA GLY A 55 3.23 20.35 7.45
C GLY A 55 4.00 19.03 7.58
N GLY A 56 3.68 18.23 8.60
CA GLY A 56 4.26 16.89 8.79
C GLY A 56 3.98 15.95 7.63
N ARG A 57 2.72 15.89 7.14
CA ARG A 57 2.38 15.11 5.94
C ARG A 57 3.07 15.61 4.69
N TYR A 58 3.18 16.94 4.53
CA TYR A 58 3.87 17.52 3.38
C TYR A 58 5.36 17.15 3.39
N ALA A 59 6.03 17.34 4.52
CA ALA A 59 7.43 16.99 4.69
C ALA A 59 7.67 15.48 4.54
N GLU A 60 6.78 14.65 5.09
CA GLU A 60 6.80 13.20 4.90
C GLU A 60 6.79 12.85 3.41
N ARG A 61 5.81 13.39 2.67
CA ARG A 61 5.69 13.18 1.22
C ARG A 61 6.92 13.67 0.45
N LEU A 62 7.49 14.81 0.84
CA LEU A 62 8.68 15.34 0.18
C LEU A 62 9.88 14.41 0.39
N VAL A 63 10.09 13.93 1.61
CA VAL A 63 11.19 13.01 1.95
C VAL A 63 11.02 11.66 1.26
N THR A 64 9.80 11.12 1.21
CA THR A 64 9.55 9.83 0.55
C THR A 64 9.68 9.94 -0.95
N HIS A 65 9.15 11.01 -1.57
CA HIS A 65 9.29 11.25 -3.00
C HIS A 65 10.75 11.43 -3.44
N GLU A 66 11.53 12.18 -2.65
CA GLU A 66 12.95 12.34 -2.90
C GLU A 66 13.71 11.00 -2.79
N ALA A 67 13.31 10.14 -1.84
CA ALA A 67 13.89 8.81 -1.72
C ALA A 67 13.60 7.93 -2.94
N THR A 68 12.36 7.90 -3.43
CA THR A 68 11.98 7.12 -4.61
C THR A 68 12.68 7.62 -5.88
N LEU A 69 12.76 8.94 -6.07
CA LEU A 69 13.48 9.53 -7.20
C LEU A 69 14.98 9.19 -7.17
N ARG A 70 15.62 9.21 -6.00
CA ARG A 70 17.04 8.83 -5.87
C ARG A 70 17.27 7.35 -6.21
N VAL A 71 16.38 6.46 -5.80
CA VAL A 71 16.45 5.04 -6.16
C VAL A 71 16.33 4.89 -7.68
N LEU A 72 15.35 5.56 -8.30
CA LEU A 72 15.16 5.52 -9.75
C LEU A 72 16.37 6.06 -10.52
N ALA A 73 16.97 7.16 -10.05
CA ALA A 73 18.17 7.74 -10.64
C ALA A 73 19.37 6.79 -10.58
N ARG A 74 19.61 6.15 -9.42
CA ARG A 74 20.68 5.15 -9.24
C ARG A 74 20.49 3.92 -10.10
N LEU A 75 19.25 3.44 -10.20
CA LEU A 75 18.92 2.29 -11.05
C LEU A 75 19.18 2.61 -12.52
N ARG A 76 18.85 3.83 -12.96
CA ARG A 76 19.09 4.29 -14.33
C ARG A 76 20.59 4.36 -14.62
N THR A 77 21.41 4.96 -13.76
CA THR A 77 22.86 5.06 -14.01
C THR A 77 23.55 3.70 -13.98
N TRP A 78 23.17 2.83 -13.03
CA TRP A 78 23.67 1.46 -12.96
C TRP A 78 23.32 0.67 -14.22
N LEU A 79 22.08 0.78 -14.71
CA LEU A 79 21.65 0.16 -15.96
C LEU A 79 22.49 0.61 -17.15
N PHE A 80 22.66 1.91 -17.33
CA PHE A 80 23.45 2.45 -18.43
C PHE A 80 24.90 1.93 -18.34
N GLY A 81 25.47 1.87 -17.14
CA GLY A 81 26.79 1.28 -16.90
C GLY A 81 26.90 -0.20 -17.27
N CYS A 82 25.84 -0.99 -17.08
CA CYS A 82 25.80 -2.39 -17.50
C CYS A 82 25.55 -2.58 -19.01
N LEU A 83 24.81 -1.69 -19.67
CA LEU A 83 24.49 -1.81 -21.10
C LEU A 83 25.63 -1.39 -22.02
N VAL A 84 26.38 -0.34 -21.66
CA VAL A 84 27.50 0.20 -22.45
C VAL A 84 28.58 -0.85 -22.78
N PRO A 85 29.08 -1.68 -21.84
CA PRO A 85 30.15 -2.65 -22.13
C PRO A 85 29.67 -3.91 -22.88
N LEU A 86 28.35 -4.14 -23.01
CA LEU A 86 27.80 -5.32 -23.70
C LEU A 86 27.64 -5.13 -25.22
N ALA A 87 27.83 -3.92 -25.73
CA ALA A 87 27.94 -3.64 -27.16
C ALA A 87 29.45 -3.59 -27.52
N PRO A 88 30.01 -4.57 -28.28
CA PRO A 88 29.51 -4.91 -29.62
C PRO A 88 29.52 -6.41 -30.04
N ALA A 89 29.71 -7.41 -29.17
CA ALA A 89 30.00 -8.79 -29.66
C ALA A 89 29.06 -9.94 -29.27
N ARG A 90 28.08 -9.81 -28.35
CA ARG A 90 27.31 -10.98 -27.85
C ARG A 90 25.83 -10.76 -27.54
N LEU A 91 25.14 -9.95 -28.35
CA LEU A 91 23.66 -9.78 -28.25
C LEU A 91 22.84 -10.99 -28.74
N GLY A 92 23.47 -12.11 -29.10
CA GLY A 92 22.82 -13.24 -29.81
C GLY A 92 22.20 -14.35 -28.95
N GLY A 93 22.41 -14.40 -27.64
CA GLY A 93 22.09 -15.62 -26.86
C GLY A 93 21.13 -15.45 -25.67
N MET A 94 21.25 -14.37 -24.91
CA MET A 94 20.39 -14.10 -23.75
C MET A 94 20.11 -12.59 -23.69
N ARG A 95 18.83 -12.24 -23.73
CA ARG A 95 18.33 -10.86 -23.81
C ARG A 95 18.78 -10.06 -22.59
N SER A 96 19.78 -9.19 -22.73
CA SER A 96 20.15 -8.18 -21.72
C SER A 96 18.94 -7.36 -21.24
N ALA A 97 17.93 -7.20 -22.09
CA ALA A 97 16.66 -6.58 -21.77
C ALA A 97 15.80 -7.37 -20.75
N GLU A 98 15.86 -8.70 -20.73
CA GLU A 98 15.12 -9.56 -19.80
C GLU A 98 15.76 -9.62 -18.41
N LEU A 99 17.09 -9.60 -18.33
CA LEU A 99 17.79 -9.49 -17.04
C LEU A 99 17.54 -8.12 -16.39
N PHE A 100 17.48 -7.06 -17.20
CA PHE A 100 17.14 -5.73 -16.72
C PHE A 100 15.69 -5.63 -16.22
N SER A 101 14.73 -6.20 -16.96
CA SER A 101 13.33 -6.16 -16.54
C SER A 101 13.10 -6.94 -15.25
N ARG A 102 13.80 -8.06 -15.04
CA ARG A 102 13.75 -8.83 -13.79
C ARG A 102 14.37 -8.10 -12.61
N LEU A 103 15.60 -7.56 -12.75
CA LEU A 103 16.24 -6.83 -11.66
C LEU A 103 15.46 -5.58 -11.27
N ARG A 104 14.90 -4.86 -12.26
CA ARG A 104 14.02 -3.73 -11.99
C ARG A 104 12.75 -4.16 -11.25
N ALA A 105 12.11 -5.25 -11.68
CA ALA A 105 10.95 -5.78 -10.99
C ALA A 105 11.27 -6.19 -9.54
N ASP A 106 12.45 -6.75 -9.28
CA ASP A 106 12.89 -7.13 -7.94
C ASP A 106 13.18 -5.90 -7.05
N VAL A 107 13.81 -4.86 -7.60
CA VAL A 107 14.03 -3.58 -6.88
C VAL A 107 12.71 -2.89 -6.59
N ASP A 108 11.81 -2.83 -7.57
CA ASP A 108 10.47 -2.24 -7.41
C ASP A 108 9.68 -3.03 -6.34
N ALA A 109 9.81 -4.37 -6.30
CA ALA A 109 9.19 -5.21 -5.28
C ALA A 109 9.78 -4.97 -3.88
N LEU A 110 11.10 -4.83 -3.76
CA LEU A 110 11.77 -4.53 -2.50
C LEU A 110 11.42 -3.13 -1.98
N GLU A 111 11.30 -2.15 -2.88
CA GLU A 111 10.84 -0.81 -2.56
C GLU A 111 9.40 -0.82 -2.03
N HIS A 112 8.49 -1.53 -2.71
CA HIS A 112 7.11 -1.69 -2.24
C HIS A 112 7.03 -2.41 -0.89
N ALA A 113 7.84 -3.45 -0.66
CA ALA A 113 7.89 -4.14 0.63
C ALA A 113 8.46 -3.23 1.74
N TYR A 114 9.52 -2.48 1.46
CA TYR A 114 10.20 -1.66 2.47
C TYR A 114 9.47 -0.35 2.75
N LEU A 115 9.21 0.46 1.73
CA LEU A 115 8.54 1.76 1.88
C LEU A 115 7.02 1.62 1.99
N GLY A 116 6.43 0.65 1.29
CA GLY A 116 4.97 0.45 1.25
C GLY A 116 4.41 -0.38 2.41
N MET A 117 5.21 -1.23 3.06
CA MET A 117 4.72 -2.10 4.13
C MET A 117 5.41 -1.85 5.48
N LEU A 118 6.75 -1.87 5.54
CA LEU A 118 7.46 -1.73 6.82
C LEU A 118 7.30 -0.35 7.45
N VAL A 119 7.38 0.73 6.65
CA VAL A 119 7.23 2.10 7.16
C VAL A 119 5.81 2.32 7.74
N PRO A 120 4.71 2.04 7.03
CA PRO A 120 3.37 2.14 7.61
C PRO A 120 3.16 1.26 8.84
N LEU A 121 3.72 0.05 8.87
CA LEU A 121 3.62 -0.85 10.02
C LEU A 121 4.34 -0.30 11.25
N ALA A 122 5.54 0.26 11.09
CA ALA A 122 6.28 0.90 12.17
C ALA A 122 5.55 2.15 12.70
N VAL A 123 4.97 2.95 11.79
CA VAL A 123 4.15 4.12 12.15
C VAL A 123 2.90 3.69 12.91
N ALA A 124 2.18 2.67 12.43
CA ALA A 124 1.01 2.11 13.09
C ALA A 124 1.36 1.60 14.49
N ALA A 125 2.39 0.76 14.63
CA ALA A 125 2.82 0.24 15.93
C ALA A 125 3.22 1.37 16.91
N GLY A 126 3.99 2.35 16.43
CA GLY A 126 4.41 3.50 17.24
C GLY A 126 3.24 4.36 17.70
N THR A 127 2.29 4.66 16.81
CA THR A 127 1.07 5.41 17.18
C THR A 127 0.20 4.64 18.16
N THR A 128 -0.03 3.34 17.93
CA THR A 128 -0.77 2.47 18.85
C THR A 128 -0.14 2.47 20.24
N LEU A 129 1.18 2.31 20.33
CA LEU A 129 1.89 2.29 21.60
C LEU A 129 1.78 3.62 22.33
N ALA A 130 1.95 4.75 21.62
CA ALA A 130 1.78 6.08 22.19
C ALA A 130 0.36 6.32 22.72
N VAL A 131 -0.66 5.89 21.98
CA VAL A 131 -2.08 6.01 22.39
C VAL A 131 -2.35 5.13 23.62
N LEU A 132 -1.93 3.87 23.61
CA LEU A 132 -2.12 2.97 24.74
C LEU A 132 -1.40 3.46 26.00
N ALA A 133 -0.16 3.97 25.87
CA ALA A 133 0.58 4.57 26.98
C ALA A 133 -0.15 5.79 27.55
N THR A 134 -0.70 6.65 26.67
CA THR A 134 -1.49 7.81 27.11
C THR A 134 -2.76 7.36 27.84
N VAL A 135 -3.49 6.37 27.31
CA VAL A 135 -4.69 5.83 27.95
C VAL A 135 -4.36 5.18 29.29
N LEU A 136 -3.23 4.48 29.41
CA LEU A 136 -2.79 3.85 30.65
C LEU A 136 -2.58 4.88 31.78
N CYS A 137 -2.02 6.05 31.46
CA CYS A 137 -1.80 7.11 32.45
C CYS A 137 -3.09 7.77 32.94
N TRP A 138 -4.13 7.86 32.10
CA TRP A 138 -5.36 8.61 32.44
C TRP A 138 -6.53 7.68 32.81
N LEU A 139 -6.79 6.64 32.03
CA LEU A 139 -7.89 5.68 32.20
C LEU A 139 -7.37 4.23 32.01
N PRO A 140 -6.68 3.65 33.01
CA PRO A 140 -6.05 2.33 32.89
C PRO A 140 -7.07 1.21 32.60
N VAL A 141 -8.32 1.36 33.05
CA VAL A 141 -9.41 0.39 32.83
C VAL A 141 -9.72 0.20 31.34
N LEU A 142 -9.52 1.22 30.51
CA LEU A 142 -9.81 1.16 29.07
C LEU A 142 -8.68 0.57 28.22
N VAL A 143 -7.49 0.35 28.79
CA VAL A 143 -6.32 -0.12 28.03
C VAL A 143 -6.58 -1.49 27.43
N LEU A 144 -7.14 -2.42 28.22
CA LEU A 144 -7.36 -3.79 27.81
C LEU A 144 -8.43 -3.93 26.70
N PRO A 145 -9.62 -3.33 26.81
CA PRO A 145 -10.59 -3.37 25.70
C PRO A 145 -10.09 -2.63 24.45
N LEU A 146 -9.37 -1.51 24.61
CA LEU A 146 -8.81 -0.78 23.47
C LEU A 146 -7.71 -1.58 22.76
N ALA A 147 -6.81 -2.20 23.51
CA ALA A 147 -5.77 -3.07 22.96
C ALA A 147 -6.38 -4.27 22.22
N LEU A 148 -7.42 -4.89 22.78
CA LEU A 148 -8.13 -5.98 22.13
C LEU A 148 -8.75 -5.52 20.80
N LEU A 149 -9.39 -4.36 20.76
CA LEU A 149 -9.99 -3.81 19.54
C LEU A 149 -8.94 -3.50 18.48
N VAL A 150 -7.80 -2.91 18.87
CA VAL A 150 -6.70 -2.60 17.94
C VAL A 150 -6.06 -3.87 17.40
N VAL A 151 -5.84 -4.89 18.25
CA VAL A 151 -5.32 -6.19 17.79
C VAL A 151 -6.32 -6.90 16.89
N ALA A 152 -7.61 -6.87 17.25
CA ALA A 152 -8.66 -7.45 16.42
C ALA A 152 -8.71 -6.79 15.03
N GLY A 153 -8.78 -5.46 14.96
CA GLY A 153 -8.77 -4.74 13.69
C GLY A 153 -7.45 -4.87 12.92
N GLY A 154 -6.32 -4.77 13.61
CA GLY A 154 -4.99 -4.78 12.99
C GLY A 154 -4.50 -6.16 12.56
N VAL A 155 -5.05 -7.24 13.11
CA VAL A 155 -4.57 -8.60 12.85
C VAL A 155 -5.64 -9.51 12.25
N LEU A 156 -6.88 -9.46 12.74
CA LEU A 156 -7.95 -10.33 12.21
C LEU A 156 -8.37 -9.89 10.81
N LEU A 157 -8.51 -8.59 10.57
CA LEU A 157 -8.91 -8.09 9.24
C LEU A 157 -7.86 -8.43 8.16
N PRO A 158 -6.55 -8.13 8.33
CA PRO A 158 -5.56 -8.50 7.32
C PRO A 158 -5.45 -10.02 7.13
N ARG A 159 -5.54 -10.81 8.20
CA ARG A 159 -5.52 -12.27 8.07
C ARG A 159 -6.72 -12.80 7.31
N TRP A 160 -7.89 -12.24 7.55
CA TRP A 160 -9.11 -12.60 6.85
C TRP A 160 -9.04 -12.21 5.37
N THR A 161 -8.58 -11.00 5.04
CA THR A 161 -8.39 -10.56 3.65
C THR A 161 -7.32 -11.36 2.93
N MET A 162 -6.20 -11.69 3.58
CA MET A 162 -5.16 -12.56 3.00
C MET A 162 -5.69 -13.96 2.69
N ARG A 163 -6.46 -14.55 3.61
CA ARG A 163 -7.06 -15.88 3.41
C ARG A 163 -8.06 -15.89 2.25
N GLN A 164 -8.90 -14.86 2.14
CA GLN A 164 -9.87 -14.76 1.06
C GLN A 164 -9.25 -14.37 -0.29
N GLY A 165 -8.18 -13.57 -0.28
CA GLY A 165 -7.47 -13.11 -1.48
C GLY A 165 -6.47 -14.11 -2.04
N GLY A 166 -5.99 -15.08 -1.26
CA GLY A 166 -4.94 -16.01 -1.69
C GLY A 166 -5.34 -16.91 -2.86
N ALA A 167 -6.50 -17.57 -2.80
CA ALA A 167 -6.96 -18.45 -3.88
C ALA A 167 -7.32 -17.71 -5.18
N PRO A 168 -8.07 -16.57 -5.15
CA PRO A 168 -8.27 -15.73 -6.33
C PRO A 168 -6.96 -15.15 -6.88
N GLY A 169 -6.02 -14.78 -6.02
CA GLY A 169 -4.70 -14.27 -6.44
C GLY A 169 -3.89 -15.33 -7.20
N ALA A 170 -3.83 -16.55 -6.67
CA ALA A 170 -3.17 -17.67 -7.32
C ALA A 170 -3.79 -18.01 -8.69
N SER A 171 -5.13 -17.95 -8.80
CA SER A 171 -5.80 -18.20 -10.07
C SER A 171 -5.57 -17.09 -11.09
N VAL A 172 -5.46 -15.82 -10.68
CA VAL A 172 -5.07 -14.71 -11.58
C VAL A 172 -3.67 -14.94 -12.15
N VAL A 173 -2.71 -15.36 -11.32
CA VAL A 173 -1.33 -15.66 -11.77
C VAL A 173 -1.34 -16.83 -12.75
N ALA A 174 -1.99 -17.95 -12.38
CA ALA A 174 -2.06 -19.14 -13.23
C ALA A 174 -2.73 -18.86 -14.59
N CYS A 175 -3.89 -18.19 -14.59
CA CYS A 175 -4.60 -17.87 -15.84
C CYS A 175 -3.82 -16.88 -16.71
N THR A 176 -3.09 -15.94 -16.11
CA THR A 176 -2.24 -14.99 -16.87
C THR A 176 -1.11 -15.71 -17.57
N GLU A 177 -0.44 -16.65 -16.89
CA GLU A 177 0.61 -17.47 -17.51
C GLU A 177 0.03 -18.38 -18.61
N SER A 178 -1.10 -19.05 -18.38
CA SER A 178 -1.77 -19.85 -19.42
C SER A 178 -2.15 -19.02 -20.65
N LEU A 179 -2.64 -17.80 -20.45
CA LEU A 179 -3.02 -16.90 -21.55
C LEU A 179 -1.80 -16.42 -22.34
N ARG A 180 -0.66 -16.18 -21.67
CA ARG A 180 0.63 -15.87 -22.33
C ARG A 180 1.11 -17.00 -23.21
N VAL A 181 1.05 -18.24 -22.70
CA VAL A 181 1.43 -19.44 -23.46
C VAL A 181 0.52 -19.62 -24.68
N LEU A 182 -0.80 -19.61 -24.49
CA LEU A 182 -1.77 -19.77 -25.59
C LEU A 182 -1.64 -18.68 -26.67
N ALA A 183 -1.35 -17.44 -26.28
CA ALA A 183 -1.10 -16.36 -27.22
C ALA A 183 0.20 -16.57 -28.00
N ALA A 184 1.28 -16.99 -27.33
CA ALA A 184 2.55 -17.29 -27.99
C ALA A 184 2.42 -18.46 -28.98
N ASP A 185 1.71 -19.52 -28.59
CA ASP A 185 1.44 -20.68 -29.44
C ASP A 185 0.57 -20.31 -30.64
N GLY A 186 -0.43 -19.45 -30.45
CA GLY A 186 -1.27 -18.96 -31.54
C GLY A 186 -0.49 -18.14 -32.58
N VAL A 187 0.45 -17.31 -32.13
CA VAL A 187 1.30 -16.50 -33.04
C VAL A 187 2.33 -17.37 -33.75
N ARG A 188 2.99 -18.30 -33.05
CA ARG A 188 4.02 -19.17 -33.63
C ARG A 188 3.45 -20.26 -34.52
N GLY A 189 2.33 -20.87 -34.13
CA GLY A 189 1.69 -21.99 -34.79
C GLY A 189 0.55 -21.61 -35.74
N ARG A 190 0.42 -20.33 -36.14
CA ARG A 190 -0.72 -19.85 -36.95
C ARG A 190 -0.88 -20.62 -38.27
N ALA A 191 0.23 -20.91 -38.95
CA ALA A 191 0.19 -21.65 -40.21
C ALA A 191 -0.35 -23.09 -40.02
N GLU A 192 0.04 -23.75 -38.93
CA GLU A 192 -0.43 -25.09 -38.57
C GLU A 192 -1.90 -25.05 -38.17
N LEU A 193 -2.32 -24.07 -37.35
CA LEU A 193 -3.71 -23.88 -36.95
C LEU A 193 -4.62 -23.63 -38.16
N ALA A 194 -4.16 -22.85 -39.14
CA ALA A 194 -4.88 -22.60 -40.38
C ALA A 194 -4.97 -23.85 -41.28
N LEU A 195 -3.86 -24.59 -41.41
CA LEU A 195 -3.80 -25.81 -42.23
C LEU A 195 -4.74 -26.92 -41.72
N TYR A 196 -4.84 -27.08 -40.39
CA TYR A 196 -5.71 -28.08 -39.76
C TYR A 196 -7.12 -27.54 -39.44
N GLY A 197 -7.44 -26.29 -39.77
CA GLY A 197 -8.74 -25.68 -39.46
C GLY A 197 -9.03 -25.51 -37.95
N ALA A 198 -7.99 -25.53 -37.11
CA ALA A 198 -8.09 -25.50 -35.65
C ALA A 198 -8.12 -24.08 -35.05
N GLU A 199 -8.09 -23.03 -35.88
CA GLU A 199 -8.14 -21.62 -35.47
C GLU A 199 -9.32 -21.32 -34.53
N ALA A 200 -10.53 -21.77 -34.86
CA ALA A 200 -11.73 -21.53 -34.05
C ALA A 200 -11.65 -22.22 -32.67
N ALA A 201 -11.14 -23.45 -32.62
CA ALA A 201 -10.93 -24.18 -31.37
C ALA A 201 -9.85 -23.51 -30.50
N HIS A 202 -8.79 -22.98 -31.11
CA HIS A 202 -7.76 -22.23 -30.39
C HIS A 202 -8.29 -20.90 -29.84
N ALA A 203 -9.06 -20.15 -30.63
CA ALA A 203 -9.72 -18.92 -30.19
C ALA A 203 -10.67 -19.19 -29.01
N ALA A 204 -11.47 -20.27 -29.06
CA ALA A 204 -12.34 -20.66 -27.97
C ALA A 204 -11.57 -20.95 -26.67
N ARG A 205 -10.40 -21.59 -26.75
CA ARG A 205 -9.52 -21.81 -25.57
C ARG A 205 -9.00 -20.50 -24.97
N ILE A 206 -8.59 -19.54 -25.80
CA ILE A 206 -8.15 -18.22 -25.33
C ILE A 206 -9.30 -17.49 -24.62
N VAL A 207 -10.50 -17.50 -25.20
CA VAL A 207 -11.70 -16.89 -24.59
C VAL A 207 -12.02 -17.53 -23.25
N ALA A 208 -12.02 -18.86 -23.16
CA ALA A 208 -12.29 -19.56 -21.90
C ALA A 208 -11.32 -19.19 -20.77
N VAL A 209 -10.01 -19.11 -21.06
CA VAL A 209 -9.00 -18.68 -20.07
C VAL A 209 -9.16 -17.20 -19.73
N ALA A 210 -9.50 -16.35 -20.71
CA ALA A 210 -9.76 -14.93 -20.48
C ALA A 210 -10.97 -14.71 -19.55
N GLU A 211 -12.04 -15.48 -19.71
CA GLU A 211 -13.23 -15.44 -18.84
C GLU A 211 -12.89 -15.89 -17.42
N GLN A 212 -12.10 -16.96 -17.26
CA GLN A 212 -11.62 -17.41 -15.95
C GLN A 212 -10.77 -16.32 -15.26
N LEU A 213 -9.87 -15.67 -16.01
CA LEU A 213 -9.05 -14.57 -15.52
C LEU A 213 -9.92 -13.38 -15.08
N GLN A 214 -10.92 -12.99 -15.87
CA GLN A 214 -11.85 -11.92 -15.52
C GLN A 214 -12.67 -12.27 -14.27
N GLY A 215 -13.16 -13.52 -14.16
CA GLY A 215 -13.88 -14.00 -12.99
C GLY A 215 -13.03 -13.94 -11.72
N ALA A 216 -11.76 -14.33 -11.81
CA ALA A 216 -10.81 -14.25 -10.70
C ALA A 216 -10.49 -12.78 -10.32
N ARG A 217 -10.27 -11.89 -11.30
CA ARG A 217 -10.06 -10.45 -11.06
C ARG A 217 -11.25 -9.81 -10.36
N ARG A 218 -12.48 -10.06 -10.84
CA ARG A 218 -13.70 -9.53 -10.20
C ARG A 218 -13.83 -9.93 -8.73
N ARG A 219 -13.35 -11.12 -8.33
CA ARG A 219 -13.33 -11.54 -6.93
C ARG A 219 -12.33 -10.73 -6.11
N ILE A 220 -11.15 -10.46 -6.65
CA ILE A 220 -10.16 -9.58 -6.02
C ILE A 220 -10.68 -8.16 -5.91
N ASP A 221 -11.26 -7.62 -6.99
CA ASP A 221 -11.80 -6.25 -7.02
C ASP A 221 -12.92 -6.07 -6.00
N ARG A 222 -13.78 -7.09 -5.81
CA ARG A 222 -14.81 -7.08 -4.75
C ARG A 222 -14.20 -7.07 -3.35
N LEU A 223 -13.15 -7.86 -3.10
CA LEU A 223 -12.45 -7.86 -1.82
C LEU A 223 -11.76 -6.51 -1.55
N GLN A 224 -11.21 -5.87 -2.59
CA GLN A 224 -10.63 -4.53 -2.50
C GLN A 224 -11.69 -3.47 -2.23
N ALA A 225 -12.82 -3.52 -2.94
CA ALA A 225 -13.94 -2.60 -2.73
C ALA A 225 -14.49 -2.67 -1.29
N MET A 226 -14.59 -3.88 -0.72
CA MET A 226 -14.98 -4.07 0.68
C MET A 226 -13.94 -3.51 1.67
N GLY A 227 -12.66 -3.44 1.29
CA GLY A 227 -11.60 -2.87 2.12
C GLY A 227 -11.45 -1.35 2.01
N SER A 228 -12.00 -0.74 0.95
CA SER A 228 -11.94 0.72 0.71
C SER A 228 -13.19 1.49 1.19
N ALA A 229 -14.26 0.77 1.57
CA ALA A 229 -15.50 1.33 2.12
C ALA A 229 -15.42 1.42 3.65
#